data_AF-A0A973QWE0-F1
#
_entry.id   AF-A0A973QWE0-F1
#
_cell.length_a   1.000
_cell.length_b   1.000
_cell.length_c   1.000
_cell.angle_alpha   90.00
_cell.angle_beta   90.00
_cell.angle_gamma   90.00
#
_symmetry.space_group_name_H-M   'P 1'
#
loop_
_entity.id
_entity.type
_entity.pdbx_description
1 polymer ?
#
loop_
_entity_poly.entity_id
_entity_poly.type
_entity_poly.pdbx_seq_one_letter_code
_entity_poly.pdbx_strand_id
1 'polypeptide(L)'
;MRDLSDQDRTVRRAAEDGLVALGARSIDRLLPYVRDTRRGSPRFSAESVLKRLGDQALPRLREIRRHGPGRLRGKALETLVDLGGAQELDDADRRAVERLVRIKLLDELPVSLPLDAGRWLAFPADRLDDAVSALGLHDLRPVTTVLGVDATTRADDAMDFQDSQGEKQRAYRVFITPEFESWSFMDIPIKNWRMVWGNSFVDECDGFALADTLSERCGEAHFYVIDPYHSGSVWYVARDGRRVRSYGTYDYPEFRGKPLPFEMSFIQDAKDGIEDEKYAKGVPDAGTAADNLSVQPGPMSAEETHGHGWLATTHPDLPNSGFKGALPI
;
A
#
# COMPACT_ATOMS: atom_id res chain seq x y z
N MET A 1 -24.66 7.19 -22.73
CA MET A 1 -23.76 6.02 -22.67
C MET A 1 -22.85 5.92 -23.89
N ARG A 2 -23.38 5.96 -25.13
CA ARG A 2 -22.54 5.96 -26.35
C ARG A 2 -21.50 7.08 -26.35
N ASP A 3 -21.91 8.27 -25.93
CA ASP A 3 -21.06 9.47 -25.87
C ASP A 3 -19.96 9.39 -24.79
N LEU A 4 -20.08 8.48 -23.81
CA LEU A 4 -19.02 8.27 -22.81
C LEU A 4 -17.84 7.45 -23.36
N SER A 5 -18.03 6.77 -24.50
CA SER A 5 -16.99 6.04 -25.23
C SER A 5 -16.58 6.77 -26.52
N ASP A 6 -17.02 8.01 -26.73
CA ASP A 6 -16.67 8.78 -27.93
C ASP A 6 -15.15 9.00 -28.01
N GLN A 7 -14.59 9.14 -29.21
CA GLN A 7 -13.17 9.45 -29.38
C GLN A 7 -12.85 10.92 -29.05
N ASP A 8 -13.83 11.82 -29.23
CA ASP A 8 -13.71 13.22 -28.88
C ASP A 8 -13.84 13.41 -27.35
N ARG A 9 -12.77 13.97 -26.76
CA ARG A 9 -12.72 14.28 -25.32
C ARG A 9 -13.78 15.29 -24.90
N THR A 10 -14.14 16.23 -25.77
CA THR A 10 -15.14 17.27 -25.52
C THR A 10 -16.53 16.65 -25.39
N VAL A 11 -16.86 15.74 -26.32
CA VAL A 11 -18.12 14.99 -26.30
C VAL A 11 -18.20 14.12 -25.05
N ARG A 12 -17.13 13.38 -24.71
CA ARG A 12 -17.08 12.59 -23.47
C ARG A 12 -17.31 13.44 -22.24
N ARG A 13 -16.63 14.60 -22.13
CA ARG A 13 -16.74 15.47 -20.96
C ARG A 13 -18.13 16.08 -20.82
N ALA A 14 -18.73 16.54 -21.91
CA ALA A 14 -20.11 17.03 -21.90
C ALA A 14 -21.11 15.94 -21.45
N ALA A 15 -20.89 14.69 -21.89
CA ALA A 15 -21.71 13.56 -21.46
C ALA A 15 -21.54 13.24 -19.97
N GLU A 16 -20.30 13.29 -19.44
CA GLU A 16 -20.05 13.16 -18.00
C GLU A 16 -20.75 14.26 -17.20
N ASP A 17 -20.63 15.51 -17.62
CA ASP A 17 -21.24 16.67 -16.96
C ASP A 17 -22.77 16.56 -16.92
N GLY A 18 -23.38 16.12 -18.03
CA GLY A 18 -24.82 15.85 -18.09
C GLY A 18 -25.27 14.74 -17.13
N LEU A 19 -24.47 13.67 -16.99
CA LEU A 19 -24.79 12.57 -16.06
C LEU A 19 -24.61 12.97 -14.59
N VAL A 20 -23.64 13.83 -14.28
CA VAL A 20 -23.51 14.43 -12.94
C VAL A 20 -24.72 15.31 -12.63
N ALA A 21 -25.14 16.16 -13.58
CA ALA A 21 -26.32 17.01 -13.41
C ALA A 21 -27.62 16.22 -13.21
N LEU A 22 -27.72 15.01 -13.77
CA LEU A 22 -28.85 14.09 -13.53
C LEU A 22 -28.85 13.47 -12.12
N GLY A 23 -27.74 13.57 -11.38
CA GLY A 23 -27.60 13.07 -10.02
C GLY A 23 -27.79 11.56 -9.92
N ALA A 24 -28.37 11.09 -8.82
CA ALA A 24 -28.54 9.66 -8.51
C ALA A 24 -29.26 8.83 -9.59
N ARG A 25 -30.03 9.46 -10.47
CA ARG A 25 -30.73 8.78 -11.58
C ARG A 25 -29.77 8.18 -12.61
N SER A 26 -28.54 8.69 -12.71
CA SER A 26 -27.54 8.16 -13.63
C SER A 26 -26.91 6.85 -13.14
N ILE A 27 -26.95 6.56 -11.84
CA ILE A 27 -26.23 5.44 -11.20
C ILE A 27 -26.64 4.09 -11.80
N ASP A 28 -27.94 3.83 -11.97
CA ASP A 28 -28.43 2.56 -12.54
C ASP A 28 -27.88 2.30 -13.94
N ARG A 29 -27.58 3.36 -14.70
CA ARG A 29 -27.05 3.31 -16.06
C ARG A 29 -25.53 3.21 -16.07
N LEU A 30 -24.85 3.76 -15.09
CA LEU A 30 -23.38 3.76 -14.97
C LEU A 30 -22.85 2.46 -14.39
N LEU A 31 -23.54 1.92 -13.39
CA LEU A 31 -23.08 0.78 -12.61
C LEU A 31 -22.71 -0.46 -13.44
N PRO A 32 -23.41 -0.83 -14.53
CA PRO A 32 -23.00 -1.92 -15.40
C PRO A 32 -21.57 -1.80 -15.95
N TYR A 33 -21.05 -0.58 -16.09
CA TYR A 33 -19.76 -0.27 -16.72
C TYR A 33 -18.60 -0.14 -15.72
N VAL A 34 -18.87 -0.08 -14.42
CA VAL A 34 -17.83 -0.08 -13.38
C VAL A 34 -16.97 -1.33 -13.52
N ARG A 35 -15.64 -1.15 -13.62
CA ARG A 35 -14.65 -2.23 -13.79
C ARG A 35 -14.91 -3.16 -14.99
N ASP A 36 -15.67 -2.71 -15.98
CA ASP A 36 -15.97 -3.51 -17.18
C ASP A 36 -14.74 -3.59 -18.09
N THR A 37 -14.18 -4.79 -18.27
CA THR A 37 -12.92 -5.03 -18.98
C THR A 37 -13.07 -5.11 -20.51
N ARG A 38 -14.30 -5.05 -21.03
CA ARG A 38 -14.54 -5.12 -22.48
C ARG A 38 -13.91 -3.95 -23.21
N ARG A 39 -13.28 -4.22 -24.35
CA ARG A 39 -12.70 -3.21 -25.23
C ARG A 39 -13.76 -2.19 -25.63
N GLY A 40 -13.47 -0.90 -25.46
CA GLY A 40 -14.39 0.20 -25.75
C GLY A 40 -15.43 0.49 -24.66
N SER A 41 -15.36 -0.19 -23.52
CA SER A 41 -16.22 0.13 -22.37
C SER A 41 -15.97 1.55 -21.85
N PRO A 42 -17.01 2.33 -21.54
CA PRO A 42 -16.88 3.66 -20.93
C PRO A 42 -16.51 3.59 -19.44
N ARG A 43 -15.79 2.54 -18.97
CA ARG A 43 -15.54 2.28 -17.54
C ARG A 43 -14.95 3.48 -16.82
N PHE A 44 -13.94 4.11 -17.42
CA PHE A 44 -13.23 5.23 -16.81
C PHE A 44 -14.12 6.48 -16.71
N SER A 45 -14.92 6.75 -17.74
CA SER A 45 -15.89 7.83 -17.74
C SER A 45 -17.02 7.57 -16.73
N ALA A 46 -17.47 6.33 -16.60
CA ALA A 46 -18.49 5.93 -15.63
C ALA A 46 -17.98 6.07 -14.18
N GLU A 47 -16.77 5.59 -13.90
CA GLU A 47 -16.09 5.74 -12.61
C GLU A 47 -15.81 7.23 -12.30
N SER A 48 -15.40 8.03 -13.29
CA SER A 48 -15.26 9.49 -13.18
C SER A 48 -16.56 10.15 -12.73
N VAL A 49 -17.69 9.84 -13.38
CA VAL A 49 -19.00 10.38 -13.02
C VAL A 49 -19.41 9.96 -11.60
N LEU A 50 -19.22 8.70 -11.23
CA LEU A 50 -19.53 8.22 -9.88
C LEU A 50 -18.70 8.92 -8.81
N LYS A 51 -17.39 9.09 -9.04
CA LYS A 51 -16.50 9.87 -8.15
C LYS A 51 -16.96 11.32 -8.01
N ARG A 52 -17.40 11.95 -9.11
CA ARG A 52 -17.90 13.33 -9.11
C ARG A 52 -19.27 13.49 -8.43
N LEU A 53 -20.11 12.45 -8.45
CA LEU A 53 -21.35 12.44 -7.66
C LEU A 53 -21.06 12.34 -6.16
N GLY A 54 -19.99 11.63 -5.78
CA GLY A 54 -19.55 11.47 -4.40
C GLY A 54 -20.67 10.95 -3.51
N ASP A 55 -20.86 11.59 -2.35
CA ASP A 55 -21.79 11.14 -1.32
C ASP A 55 -23.26 11.09 -1.79
N GLN A 56 -23.62 11.86 -2.82
CA GLN A 56 -24.96 11.85 -3.41
C GLN A 56 -25.32 10.50 -4.01
N ALA A 57 -24.33 9.67 -4.36
CA ALA A 57 -24.55 8.34 -4.89
C ALA A 57 -24.85 7.27 -3.82
N LEU A 58 -24.41 7.50 -2.57
CA LEU A 58 -24.43 6.49 -1.50
C LEU A 58 -25.85 5.96 -1.21
N PRO A 59 -26.92 6.79 -1.09
CA PRO A 59 -28.25 6.27 -0.81
C PRO A 59 -28.77 5.31 -1.89
N ARG A 60 -28.56 5.64 -3.17
CA ARG A 60 -29.01 4.80 -4.30
C ARG A 60 -28.19 3.53 -4.41
N LEU A 61 -26.88 3.60 -4.19
CA LEU A 61 -26.02 2.41 -4.20
C LEU A 61 -26.41 1.41 -3.09
N ARG A 62 -26.74 1.90 -1.88
CA ARG A 62 -27.29 1.06 -0.79
C ARG A 62 -28.59 0.39 -1.18
N GLU A 63 -29.50 1.11 -1.84
CA GLU A 63 -30.77 0.56 -2.32
C GLU A 63 -30.54 -0.55 -3.37
N ILE A 64 -29.67 -0.31 -4.35
CA ILE A 64 -29.31 -1.32 -5.37
C ILE A 64 -28.68 -2.54 -4.70
N ARG A 65 -27.79 -2.34 -3.73
CA ARG A 65 -27.13 -3.43 -3.01
C ARG A 65 -28.12 -4.37 -2.30
N ARG A 66 -29.17 -3.82 -1.70
CA ARG A 66 -30.19 -4.58 -0.95
C ARG A 66 -31.27 -5.17 -1.84
N HIS A 67 -31.83 -4.37 -2.73
CA HIS A 67 -33.07 -4.69 -3.44
C HIS A 67 -32.92 -4.67 -4.97
N GLY A 68 -31.80 -4.16 -5.48
CA GLY A 68 -31.55 -4.08 -6.91
C GLY A 68 -31.33 -5.44 -7.58
N PRO A 69 -31.19 -5.45 -8.92
CA PRO A 69 -30.89 -6.66 -9.69
C PRO A 69 -29.59 -7.32 -9.23
N GLY A 70 -29.58 -8.65 -9.07
CA GLY A 70 -28.41 -9.39 -8.55
C GLY A 70 -27.09 -9.05 -9.25
N ARG A 71 -27.11 -8.91 -10.59
CA ARG A 71 -25.93 -8.53 -11.40
C ARG A 71 -25.33 -7.16 -11.07
N LEU A 72 -26.06 -6.29 -10.39
CA LEU A 72 -25.62 -4.94 -10.00
C LEU A 72 -25.20 -4.86 -8.53
N ARG A 73 -25.57 -5.83 -7.70
CA ARG A 73 -25.33 -5.77 -6.24
C ARG A 73 -23.84 -5.75 -5.88
N GLY A 74 -23.03 -6.58 -6.54
CA GLY A 74 -21.58 -6.60 -6.33
C GLY A 74 -20.91 -5.28 -6.73
N LYS A 75 -21.26 -4.75 -7.91
CA LYS A 75 -20.76 -3.44 -8.36
C LYS A 75 -21.19 -2.30 -7.45
N ALA A 76 -22.41 -2.35 -6.92
CA ALA A 76 -22.90 -1.38 -5.94
C ALA A 76 -22.09 -1.44 -4.64
N LEU A 77 -21.78 -2.65 -4.15
CA LEU A 77 -20.94 -2.86 -2.97
C LEU A 77 -19.54 -2.25 -3.15
N GLU A 78 -18.89 -2.57 -4.27
CA GLU A 78 -17.55 -2.03 -4.60
C GLU A 78 -17.58 -0.50 -4.70
N THR A 79 -18.59 0.05 -5.39
CA THR A 79 -18.72 1.51 -5.54
C THR A 79 -19.04 2.22 -4.20
N LEU A 80 -19.79 1.58 -3.30
CA LEU A 80 -20.03 2.14 -1.95
C LEU A 80 -18.71 2.34 -1.20
N VAL A 81 -17.84 1.35 -1.23
CA VAL A 81 -16.54 1.42 -0.55
C VAL A 81 -15.59 2.37 -1.27
N ASP A 82 -15.57 2.38 -2.60
CA ASP A 82 -14.77 3.32 -3.38
C ASP A 82 -15.15 4.79 -3.09
N LEU A 83 -16.41 5.09 -2.75
CA LEU A 83 -16.87 6.45 -2.50
C LEU A 83 -16.86 6.88 -1.03
N GLY A 84 -17.27 6.00 -0.10
CA GLY A 84 -17.45 6.36 1.30
C GLY A 84 -16.76 5.43 2.30
N GLY A 85 -16.01 4.44 1.84
CA GLY A 85 -15.31 3.48 2.69
C GLY A 85 -16.20 2.37 3.23
N ALA A 86 -15.60 1.44 3.98
CA ALA A 86 -16.32 0.27 4.51
C ALA A 86 -17.36 0.64 5.59
N GLN A 87 -17.34 1.86 6.12
CA GLN A 87 -18.37 2.39 7.03
C GLN A 87 -19.74 2.55 6.35
N GLU A 88 -19.78 2.61 5.02
CA GLU A 88 -21.03 2.71 4.26
C GLU A 88 -21.78 1.38 4.17
N LEU A 89 -21.09 0.28 4.49
CA LEU A 89 -21.63 -1.08 4.48
C LEU A 89 -22.57 -1.29 5.66
N ASP A 90 -23.67 -2.01 5.41
CA ASP A 90 -24.49 -2.49 6.52
C ASP A 90 -23.85 -3.71 7.20
N ASP A 91 -24.40 -4.07 8.35
CA ASP A 91 -23.87 -5.16 9.18
C ASP A 91 -23.79 -6.51 8.45
N ALA A 92 -24.72 -6.77 7.52
CA ALA A 92 -24.73 -8.02 6.78
C ALA A 92 -23.58 -8.06 5.78
N ASP A 93 -23.37 -6.97 5.05
CA ASP A 93 -22.28 -6.83 4.10
C ASP A 93 -20.93 -6.84 4.79
N ARG A 94 -20.78 -6.11 5.90
CA ARG A 94 -19.55 -6.10 6.70
C ARG A 94 -19.18 -7.50 7.18
N ARG A 95 -20.12 -8.24 7.76
CA ARG A 95 -19.87 -9.64 8.20
C ARG A 95 -19.52 -10.56 7.04
N ALA A 96 -20.13 -10.37 5.87
CA ALA A 96 -19.85 -11.20 4.69
C ALA A 96 -18.43 -10.96 4.17
N VAL A 97 -18.03 -9.69 4.10
CA VAL A 97 -16.68 -9.25 3.71
C VAL A 97 -15.64 -9.77 4.71
N GLU A 98 -15.82 -9.54 6.01
CA GLU A 98 -14.93 -10.07 7.06
C GLU A 98 -14.81 -11.59 7.03
N ARG A 99 -15.91 -12.30 6.74
CA ARG A 99 -15.89 -13.76 6.56
C ARG A 99 -15.09 -14.16 5.33
N LEU A 100 -15.22 -13.43 4.22
CA LEU A 100 -14.47 -13.70 3.01
C LEU A 100 -12.97 -13.53 3.24
N VAL A 101 -12.55 -12.43 3.89
CA VAL A 101 -11.14 -12.22 4.26
C VAL A 101 -10.61 -13.41 5.07
N ARG A 102 -11.34 -13.83 6.12
CA ARG A 102 -10.92 -15.00 6.93
C ARG A 102 -10.80 -16.29 6.13
N ILE A 103 -11.64 -16.48 5.11
CA ILE A 103 -11.55 -17.65 4.22
C ILE A 103 -10.32 -17.52 3.31
N LYS A 104 -10.11 -16.35 2.71
CA LYS A 104 -9.01 -16.07 1.78
C LYS A 104 -7.63 -16.12 2.44
N LEU A 105 -7.56 -15.78 3.71
CA LEU A 105 -6.32 -15.91 4.49
C LEU A 105 -5.86 -17.37 4.66
N LEU A 106 -6.73 -18.36 4.47
CA LEU A 106 -6.36 -19.78 4.59
C LEU A 106 -5.61 -20.31 3.36
N ASP A 107 -5.76 -19.66 2.21
CA ASP A 107 -5.24 -20.12 0.91
C ASP A 107 -4.52 -19.01 0.12
N GLU A 108 -4.03 -17.99 0.80
CA GLU A 108 -3.42 -16.81 0.17
C GLU A 108 -2.06 -17.11 -0.49
N LEU A 109 -1.31 -18.11 -0.02
CA LEU A 109 0.06 -18.36 -0.46
C LEU A 109 0.12 -19.00 -1.87
N PRO A 110 1.14 -18.66 -2.70
CA PRO A 110 2.20 -17.67 -2.47
C PRO A 110 1.71 -16.23 -2.65
N VAL A 111 2.42 -15.27 -2.03
CA VAL A 111 2.10 -13.84 -2.14
C VAL A 111 3.06 -13.13 -3.08
N SER A 112 2.62 -12.01 -3.64
CA SER A 112 3.46 -11.17 -4.48
C SER A 112 3.24 -9.71 -4.12
N LEU A 113 4.36 -9.00 -3.99
CA LEU A 113 4.41 -7.60 -3.63
C LEU A 113 4.91 -6.80 -4.82
N PRO A 114 4.38 -5.58 -5.06
CA PRO A 114 4.82 -4.76 -6.17
C PRO A 114 6.30 -4.41 -6.02
N LEU A 115 7.12 -4.77 -7.02
CA LEU A 115 8.53 -4.36 -7.08
C LEU A 115 8.68 -2.84 -7.23
N ASP A 116 7.69 -2.23 -7.88
CA ASP A 116 7.54 -0.80 -8.10
C ASP A 116 6.88 -0.07 -6.92
N ALA A 117 6.78 -0.71 -5.74
CA ALA A 117 6.10 -0.16 -4.57
C ALA A 117 6.73 1.14 -4.00
N GLY A 118 7.73 1.71 -4.67
CA GLY A 118 8.21 3.08 -4.50
C GLY A 118 9.05 3.31 -3.25
N ARG A 119 8.66 2.71 -2.13
CA ARG A 119 9.29 2.87 -0.81
C ARG A 119 8.67 1.96 0.23
N TRP A 120 9.48 1.45 1.13
CA TRP A 120 9.01 0.65 2.26
C TRP A 120 9.96 0.75 3.45
N LEU A 121 9.42 0.48 4.64
CA LEU A 121 10.22 0.21 5.83
C LEU A 121 10.29 -1.30 6.03
N ALA A 122 11.35 -1.79 6.68
CA ALA A 122 11.45 -3.17 7.14
C ALA A 122 11.85 -3.22 8.61
N PHE A 123 11.27 -4.16 9.37
CA PHE A 123 11.61 -4.40 10.77
C PHE A 123 11.54 -5.91 11.11
N PRO A 124 12.23 -6.38 12.17
CA PRO A 124 12.18 -7.78 12.59
C PRO A 124 10.75 -8.24 12.90
N ALA A 125 10.35 -9.38 12.33
CA ALA A 125 8.96 -9.83 12.34
C ALA A 125 8.41 -10.14 13.74
N ASP A 126 9.27 -10.55 14.66
CA ASP A 126 8.96 -10.82 16.07
C ASP A 126 8.69 -9.55 16.90
N ARG A 127 8.84 -8.37 16.28
CA ARG A 127 8.63 -7.05 16.89
C ARG A 127 7.37 -6.33 16.42
N LEU A 128 6.34 -7.07 15.99
CA LEU A 128 5.09 -6.47 15.48
C LEU A 128 4.44 -5.51 16.48
N ASP A 129 4.28 -5.90 17.74
CA ASP A 129 3.65 -5.06 18.76
C ASP A 129 4.49 -3.80 19.06
N ASP A 130 5.82 -3.95 19.07
CA ASP A 130 6.77 -2.84 19.24
C ASP A 130 6.66 -1.86 18.06
N ALA A 131 6.57 -2.36 16.83
CA ALA A 131 6.42 -1.54 15.63
C ALA A 131 5.07 -0.81 15.60
N VAL A 132 3.97 -1.49 15.96
CA VAL A 132 2.63 -0.89 16.08
C VAL A 132 2.64 0.23 17.10
N SER A 133 3.26 0.02 18.26
CA SER A 133 3.39 1.06 19.28
C SER A 133 4.31 2.21 18.84
N ALA A 134 5.42 1.92 18.16
CA ALA A 134 6.40 2.91 17.73
C ALA A 134 5.82 3.89 16.71
N LEU A 135 5.03 3.37 15.77
CA LEU A 135 4.42 4.13 14.68
C LEU A 135 3.05 4.73 15.04
N GLY A 136 2.56 4.52 16.27
CA GLY A 136 1.25 5.02 16.71
C GLY A 136 0.10 4.41 15.89
N LEU A 137 0.15 3.12 15.62
CA LEU A 137 -0.83 2.44 14.78
C LEU A 137 -2.04 1.94 15.58
N HIS A 138 -3.21 2.06 14.97
CA HIS A 138 -4.51 1.76 15.53
C HIS A 138 -5.35 0.91 14.56
N ASP A 139 -6.47 0.36 15.07
CA ASP A 139 -7.42 -0.47 14.31
C ASP A 139 -6.73 -1.58 13.50
N LEU A 140 -5.82 -2.32 14.14
CA LEU A 140 -5.08 -3.40 13.49
C LEU A 140 -6.03 -4.51 13.03
N ARG A 141 -6.07 -4.78 11.72
CA ARG A 141 -6.99 -5.77 11.11
C ARG A 141 -6.26 -6.75 10.21
N PRO A 142 -6.50 -8.06 10.37
CA PRO A 142 -5.91 -9.05 9.48
C PRO A 142 -6.50 -8.90 8.08
N VAL A 143 -5.62 -8.90 7.08
CA VAL A 143 -5.96 -8.74 5.66
C VAL A 143 -5.11 -9.65 4.79
N THR A 144 -5.64 -9.98 3.62
CA THR A 144 -4.81 -10.53 2.55
C THR A 144 -3.75 -9.50 2.13
N THR A 145 -2.59 -9.97 1.74
CA THR A 145 -1.53 -9.20 1.08
C THR A 145 -2.03 -8.45 -0.14
N VAL A 146 -2.84 -9.08 -0.99
CA VAL A 146 -3.44 -8.40 -2.16
C VAL A 146 -4.27 -7.19 -1.74
N LEU A 147 -5.09 -7.35 -0.71
CA LEU A 147 -5.91 -6.27 -0.17
C LEU A 147 -5.06 -5.17 0.47
N GLY A 148 -4.09 -5.55 1.30
CA GLY A 148 -3.19 -4.62 1.96
C GLY A 148 -2.44 -3.74 0.97
N VAL A 149 -1.89 -4.34 -0.09
CA VAL A 149 -1.22 -3.63 -1.17
C VAL A 149 -2.17 -2.69 -1.90
N ASP A 150 -3.37 -3.14 -2.30
CA ASP A 150 -4.35 -2.28 -2.99
C ASP A 150 -4.75 -1.08 -2.14
N ALA A 151 -4.90 -1.29 -0.83
CA ALA A 151 -5.26 -0.27 0.15
C ALA A 151 -4.22 0.85 0.35
N THR A 152 -2.93 0.58 0.09
CA THR A 152 -1.84 1.54 0.29
C THR A 152 -1.16 2.01 -0.99
N THR A 153 -1.48 1.41 -2.14
CA THR A 153 -0.84 1.75 -3.43
C THR A 153 -1.82 2.24 -4.49
N ARG A 154 -3.10 1.85 -4.41
CA ARG A 154 -4.11 2.16 -5.44
C ARG A 154 -5.29 2.96 -4.89
N ALA A 155 -5.71 2.67 -3.67
CA ALA A 155 -6.70 3.45 -2.95
C ALA A 155 -6.05 4.65 -2.24
N ASP A 156 -6.88 5.62 -1.84
CA ASP A 156 -6.40 6.76 -1.04
C ASP A 156 -5.96 6.26 0.34
N ASP A 157 -4.67 6.40 0.66
CA ASP A 157 -4.04 5.96 1.90
C ASP A 157 -3.80 7.11 2.90
N ALA A 158 -4.23 8.33 2.55
CA ALA A 158 -4.24 9.49 3.42
C ALA A 158 -5.61 10.17 3.40
N MET A 159 -6.06 10.67 4.56
CA MET A 159 -7.31 11.39 4.66
C MET A 159 -7.24 12.50 5.72
N ASP A 160 -7.78 13.67 5.35
CA ASP A 160 -8.07 14.74 6.30
C ASP A 160 -9.46 14.51 6.92
N PHE A 161 -9.58 14.63 8.24
CA PHE A 161 -10.82 14.42 8.97
C PHE A 161 -10.89 15.34 10.19
N GLN A 162 -12.05 15.41 10.83
CA GLN A 162 -12.20 16.07 12.14
C GLN A 162 -12.18 15.00 13.23
N ASP A 163 -11.31 15.16 14.21
CA ASP A 163 -11.23 14.27 15.35
C ASP A 163 -12.39 14.48 16.35
N SER A 164 -12.40 13.68 17.42
CA SER A 164 -13.40 13.77 18.49
C SER A 164 -13.41 15.12 19.22
N GLN A 165 -12.37 15.94 19.08
CA GLN A 165 -12.27 17.29 19.63
C GLN A 165 -12.70 18.37 18.61
N GLY A 166 -12.98 17.98 17.36
CA GLY A 166 -13.33 18.87 16.26
C GLY A 166 -12.13 19.50 15.57
N GLU A 167 -10.92 19.08 15.92
CA GLU A 167 -9.69 19.56 15.31
C GLU A 167 -9.44 18.84 13.98
N LYS A 168 -8.88 19.58 13.02
CA LYS A 168 -8.53 19.01 11.72
C LYS A 168 -7.26 18.20 11.86
N GLN A 169 -7.37 16.91 11.60
CA GLN A 169 -6.27 15.96 11.61
C GLN A 169 -6.07 15.37 10.24
N ARG A 170 -4.85 14.87 10.01
CA ARG A 170 -4.51 14.03 8.86
C ARG A 170 -4.10 12.66 9.37
N ALA A 171 -4.66 11.62 8.78
CA ALA A 171 -4.38 10.25 9.15
C ALA A 171 -4.06 9.41 7.91
N TYR A 172 -3.26 8.38 8.14
CA TYR A 172 -2.79 7.48 7.09
C TYR A 172 -3.26 6.06 7.36
N ARG A 173 -3.48 5.32 6.28
CA ARG A 173 -3.68 3.87 6.29
C ARG A 173 -2.37 3.22 5.89
N VAL A 174 -1.94 2.25 6.68
CA VAL A 174 -0.71 1.50 6.46
C VAL A 174 -0.98 0.01 6.36
N PHE A 175 -0.14 -0.67 5.59
CA PHE A 175 -0.16 -2.11 5.43
C PHE A 175 1.14 -2.70 5.95
N ILE A 176 1.05 -3.62 6.89
CA ILE A 176 2.17 -4.42 7.40
C ILE A 176 2.07 -5.81 6.77
N THR A 177 3.14 -6.29 6.16
CA THR A 177 3.11 -7.58 5.45
C THR A 177 3.00 -8.78 6.38
N PRO A 178 2.74 -9.99 5.83
CA PRO A 178 3.17 -11.23 6.46
C PRO A 178 4.67 -11.21 6.80
N GLU A 179 5.10 -12.22 7.54
CA GLU A 179 6.51 -12.43 7.83
C GLU A 179 7.16 -13.08 6.61
N PHE A 180 8.33 -12.58 6.24
CA PHE A 180 9.15 -13.13 5.18
C PHE A 180 10.50 -13.53 5.75
N GLU A 181 10.90 -14.77 5.46
CA GLU A 181 12.22 -15.29 5.78
C GLU A 181 13.27 -14.59 4.92
N SER A 182 14.28 -13.95 5.54
CA SER A 182 15.40 -13.38 4.79
C SER A 182 16.35 -14.48 4.33
N TRP A 183 16.82 -14.41 3.09
CA TRP A 183 17.89 -15.28 2.64
C TRP A 183 19.22 -14.93 3.33
N SER A 184 19.94 -15.93 3.83
CA SER A 184 21.27 -15.73 4.43
C SER A 184 22.37 -15.87 3.38
N PHE A 185 23.13 -14.80 3.15
CA PHE A 185 24.47 -14.89 2.58
C PHE A 185 25.52 -14.72 3.69
N MET A 186 26.56 -15.58 3.73
CA MET A 186 27.72 -15.46 4.63
C MET A 186 27.42 -15.44 6.14
N ASP A 187 26.87 -16.53 6.69
CA ASP A 187 26.76 -16.79 8.13
C ASP A 187 25.92 -15.77 8.95
N ILE A 188 25.05 -14.99 8.29
CA ILE A 188 24.06 -14.14 8.97
C ILE A 188 22.88 -15.03 9.37
N PRO A 189 22.42 -15.02 10.64
CA PRO A 189 21.25 -15.77 11.03
C PRO A 189 20.05 -15.36 10.18
N ILE A 190 19.35 -16.35 9.63
CA ILE A 190 18.04 -16.14 9.02
C ILE A 190 17.16 -15.41 10.02
N LYS A 191 16.62 -14.26 9.61
CA LYS A 191 15.65 -13.49 10.37
C LYS A 191 14.39 -13.36 9.55
N ASN A 192 13.25 -13.37 10.24
CA ASN A 192 12.00 -13.03 9.61
C ASN A 192 11.82 -11.52 9.67
N TRP A 193 11.37 -10.93 8.57
CA TRP A 193 11.11 -9.50 8.46
C TRP A 193 9.67 -9.23 8.05
N ARG A 194 9.16 -8.09 8.49
CA ARG A 194 7.91 -7.52 7.98
C ARG A 194 8.22 -6.18 7.34
N MET A 195 7.45 -5.85 6.32
CA MET A 195 7.52 -4.58 5.63
C MET A 195 6.33 -3.69 6.02
N VAL A 196 6.53 -2.37 6.01
CA VAL A 196 5.46 -1.39 6.16
C VAL A 196 5.30 -0.59 4.88
N TRP A 197 4.08 -0.57 4.36
CA TRP A 197 3.63 0.27 3.26
C TRP A 197 2.62 1.33 3.69
N GLY A 198 2.59 2.40 2.91
CA GLY A 198 1.77 3.59 3.10
C GLY A 198 2.50 4.73 2.41
N ASN A 199 2.31 4.85 1.10
CA ASN A 199 3.11 5.76 0.29
C ASN A 199 2.98 7.21 0.77
N SER A 200 1.80 7.63 1.19
CA SER A 200 1.59 8.97 1.76
C SER A 200 2.11 9.09 3.19
N PHE A 201 2.10 7.99 3.95
CA PHE A 201 2.65 7.96 5.31
C PHE A 201 4.17 8.12 5.29
N VAL A 202 4.87 7.33 4.49
CA VAL A 202 6.33 7.32 4.37
C VAL A 202 6.86 8.62 3.76
N ASP A 203 6.32 8.99 2.59
CA ASP A 203 5.73 10.31 2.38
C ASP A 203 6.06 11.48 3.28
N GLU A 204 4.99 11.82 3.99
CA GLU A 204 4.78 13.07 4.68
C GLU A 204 5.34 13.00 6.10
N CYS A 205 5.57 11.79 6.63
CA CYS A 205 6.14 11.57 7.98
C CYS A 205 7.65 11.29 7.99
N ASP A 206 8.32 11.41 6.84
CA ASP A 206 9.77 11.17 6.67
C ASP A 206 10.18 9.72 6.98
N GLY A 207 10.35 8.92 5.92
CA GLY A 207 10.79 7.52 6.01
C GLY A 207 12.08 7.31 6.81
N PHE A 208 13.01 8.26 6.86
CA PHE A 208 14.21 8.15 7.69
C PHE A 208 13.88 8.25 9.18
N ALA A 209 13.03 9.22 9.56
CA ALA A 209 12.58 9.41 10.93
C ALA A 209 11.72 8.23 11.42
N LEU A 210 10.89 7.66 10.53
CA LEU A 210 10.12 6.45 10.81
C LEU A 210 11.04 5.24 11.05
N ALA A 211 12.11 5.07 10.27
CA ALA A 211 13.09 4.01 10.48
C ALA A 211 13.85 4.19 11.80
N ASP A 212 14.24 5.41 12.16
CA ASP A 212 14.86 5.68 13.46
C ASP A 212 13.90 5.29 14.60
N THR A 213 12.66 5.77 14.54
CA THR A 213 11.60 5.49 15.54
C THR A 213 11.33 3.99 15.68
N LEU A 214 11.22 3.27 14.56
CA LEU A 214 11.08 1.81 14.57
C LEU A 214 12.30 1.15 15.19
N SER A 215 13.51 1.54 14.81
CA SER A 215 14.73 0.92 15.30
C SER A 215 14.95 1.13 16.81
N GLU A 216 14.46 2.21 17.39
CA GLU A 216 14.50 2.43 18.86
C GLU A 216 13.72 1.37 19.65
N ARG A 217 12.61 0.88 19.07
CA ARG A 217 11.70 -0.07 19.72
C ARG A 217 11.96 -1.51 19.29
N CYS A 218 12.23 -1.72 18.00
CA CYS A 218 12.47 -3.02 17.39
C CYS A 218 13.94 -3.44 17.41
N GLY A 219 14.86 -2.55 17.79
CA GLY A 219 16.32 -2.74 17.78
C GLY A 219 16.98 -2.50 16.42
N GLU A 220 16.28 -2.81 15.33
CA GLU A 220 16.75 -2.58 13.96
C GLU A 220 15.57 -2.25 13.05
N ALA A 221 15.76 -1.29 12.14
CA ALA A 221 14.80 -1.00 11.09
C ALA A 221 15.50 -0.40 9.88
N HIS A 222 14.97 -0.70 8.70
CA HIS A 222 15.52 -0.25 7.43
C HIS A 222 14.48 0.55 6.66
N PHE A 223 14.96 1.45 5.81
CA PHE A 223 14.14 2.23 4.89
C PHE A 223 14.73 2.13 3.48
N TYR A 224 13.88 1.89 2.50
CA TYR A 224 14.26 1.73 1.10
C TYR A 224 13.37 2.58 0.20
N VAL A 225 13.95 3.11 -0.87
CA VAL A 225 13.25 3.81 -1.94
C VAL A 225 13.79 3.31 -3.28
N ILE A 226 12.88 2.92 -4.15
CA ILE A 226 13.16 2.62 -5.56
C ILE A 226 12.29 3.57 -6.37
N ASP A 227 12.93 4.51 -7.07
CA ASP A 227 12.23 5.38 -8.02
C ASP A 227 11.56 4.54 -9.12
N PRO A 228 10.28 4.76 -9.46
CA PRO A 228 9.60 4.07 -10.57
C PRO A 228 10.30 4.20 -11.93
N TYR A 229 11.12 5.25 -12.13
CA TYR A 229 11.94 5.40 -13.34
C TYR A 229 13.34 4.80 -13.21
N HIS A 230 13.64 4.15 -12.08
CA HIS A 230 14.93 3.60 -11.69
C HIS A 230 16.09 4.60 -11.85
N SER A 231 15.81 5.90 -11.73
CA SER A 231 16.81 6.95 -11.87
C SER A 231 17.47 7.33 -10.54
N GLY A 232 16.87 6.93 -9.43
CA GLY A 232 17.39 7.11 -8.08
C GLY A 232 17.10 5.92 -7.17
N SER A 233 18.03 5.66 -6.25
CA SER A 233 17.94 4.63 -5.22
C SER A 233 18.38 5.20 -3.87
N VAL A 234 17.65 4.83 -2.82
CA VAL A 234 17.97 5.20 -1.45
C VAL A 234 17.80 3.97 -0.58
N TRP A 235 18.76 3.74 0.32
CA TRP A 235 18.57 2.80 1.40
C TRP A 235 19.24 3.29 2.69
N TYR A 236 18.65 2.91 3.82
CA TYR A 236 19.02 3.40 5.12
C TYR A 236 18.84 2.30 6.16
N VAL A 237 19.88 2.07 6.96
CA VAL A 237 19.89 1.10 8.06
C VAL A 237 20.04 1.85 9.37
N ALA A 238 19.05 1.72 10.24
CA ALA A 238 19.10 2.20 11.61
C ALA A 238 19.10 1.05 12.62
N ARG A 239 19.86 1.25 13.71
CA ARG A 239 19.89 0.37 14.87
C ARG A 239 19.82 1.21 16.13
N ASP A 240 18.96 0.83 17.06
CA ASP A 240 18.78 1.51 18.34
C ASP A 240 18.58 3.03 18.20
N GLY A 241 17.78 3.46 17.22
CA GLY A 241 17.47 4.87 16.94
C GLY A 241 18.55 5.65 16.21
N ARG A 242 19.53 4.98 15.59
CA ARG A 242 20.67 5.65 14.97
C ARG A 242 21.00 5.07 13.62
N ARG A 243 21.26 5.95 12.64
CA ARG A 243 21.86 5.59 11.35
C ARG A 243 23.17 4.83 11.56
N VAL A 244 23.23 3.63 11.01
CA VAL A 244 24.46 2.82 10.91
C VAL A 244 25.13 3.02 9.55
N ARG A 245 24.34 2.90 8.49
CA ARG A 245 24.80 2.96 7.10
C ARG A 245 23.65 3.43 6.20
N SER A 246 23.96 4.25 5.21
CA SER A 246 22.99 4.65 4.20
C SER A 246 23.64 4.95 2.86
N TYR A 247 22.83 4.92 1.82
CA TYR A 247 23.13 5.37 0.46
C TYR A 247 21.97 6.23 -0.06
N GLY A 248 22.30 7.27 -0.83
CA GLY A 248 21.34 8.00 -1.65
C GLY A 248 21.97 8.49 -2.94
N THR A 249 21.34 8.20 -4.09
CA THR A 249 21.86 8.56 -5.43
C THR A 249 22.16 10.05 -5.60
N TYR A 250 21.40 10.93 -4.94
CA TYR A 250 21.56 12.39 -5.06
C TYR A 250 22.15 13.02 -3.79
N ASP A 251 22.62 12.22 -2.84
CA ASP A 251 23.24 12.70 -1.61
C ASP A 251 24.73 13.03 -1.81
N TYR A 252 25.22 13.96 -0.99
CA TYR A 252 26.66 14.21 -0.85
C TYR A 252 27.09 14.17 0.64
N PRO A 253 28.05 13.29 1.02
CA PRO A 253 28.48 12.12 0.25
C PRO A 253 27.32 11.12 0.07
N GLU A 254 27.31 10.39 -1.05
CA GLU A 254 26.28 9.38 -1.38
C GLU A 254 26.18 8.31 -0.29
N PHE A 255 27.33 7.83 0.18
CA PHE A 255 27.43 6.86 1.26
C PHE A 255 27.74 7.54 2.61
N ARG A 256 27.01 7.15 3.65
CA ARG A 256 27.28 7.57 5.03
C ARG A 256 27.37 6.36 5.95
N GLY A 257 28.32 6.39 6.89
CA GLY A 257 28.62 5.24 7.76
C GLY A 257 29.62 4.26 7.13
N LYS A 258 30.05 3.25 7.91
CA LYS A 258 31.02 2.24 7.45
C LYS A 258 30.31 1.15 6.64
N PRO A 259 30.95 0.60 5.58
CA PRO A 259 30.41 -0.54 4.84
C PRO A 259 30.02 -1.69 5.78
N LEU A 260 28.87 -2.28 5.50
CA LEU A 260 28.35 -3.47 6.19
C LEU A 260 29.01 -4.74 5.62
N PRO A 261 29.02 -5.86 6.37
CA PRO A 261 29.70 -7.09 5.95
C PRO A 261 29.29 -7.60 4.56
N PHE A 262 28.00 -7.53 4.21
CA PHE A 262 27.53 -7.99 2.90
C PHE A 262 28.09 -7.16 1.73
N GLU A 263 28.45 -5.89 1.96
CA GLU A 263 28.99 -5.00 0.91
C GLU A 263 30.44 -5.38 0.54
N MET A 264 31.13 -6.18 1.37
CA MET A 264 32.58 -6.41 1.22
C MET A 264 32.94 -7.21 -0.02
N SER A 265 32.14 -8.20 -0.42
CA SER A 265 32.34 -8.94 -1.66
C SER A 265 32.19 -8.01 -2.87
N PHE A 266 31.09 -7.26 -2.93
CA PHE A 266 30.83 -6.29 -4.01
C PHE A 266 31.95 -5.24 -4.15
N ILE A 267 32.44 -4.72 -3.02
CA ILE A 267 33.54 -3.76 -3.01
C ILE A 267 34.83 -4.38 -3.58
N GLN A 268 35.11 -5.64 -3.25
CA GLN A 268 36.29 -6.34 -3.74
C GLN A 268 36.16 -6.68 -5.23
N ASP A 269 35.01 -7.22 -5.64
CA ASP A 269 34.70 -7.55 -7.02
C ASP A 269 34.76 -6.30 -7.92
N ALA A 270 34.31 -5.15 -7.44
CA ALA A 270 34.42 -3.88 -8.17
C ALA A 270 35.89 -3.43 -8.34
N LYS A 271 36.75 -3.64 -7.34
CA LYS A 271 38.19 -3.34 -7.45
C LYS A 271 38.90 -4.27 -8.42
N ASP A 272 38.44 -5.50 -8.51
CA ASP A 272 38.98 -6.51 -9.42
C ASP A 272 38.36 -6.41 -10.83
N GLY A 273 37.46 -5.45 -11.05
CA GLY A 273 36.81 -5.18 -12.35
C GLY A 273 35.73 -6.19 -12.73
N ILE A 274 35.22 -6.97 -11.78
CA ILE A 274 34.15 -7.94 -11.94
C ILE A 274 32.78 -7.24 -11.87
N GLU A 275 32.62 -6.35 -10.89
CA GLU A 275 31.43 -5.52 -10.72
C GLU A 275 31.65 -4.09 -11.23
N ASP A 276 30.55 -3.39 -11.49
CA ASP A 276 30.56 -1.97 -11.87
C ASP A 276 31.32 -1.14 -10.82
N GLU A 277 32.17 -0.19 -11.24
CA GLU A 277 32.99 0.66 -10.38
C GLU A 277 32.15 1.42 -9.33
N LYS A 278 30.86 1.64 -9.60
CA LYS A 278 29.93 2.22 -8.61
C LYS A 278 29.87 1.43 -7.29
N TYR A 279 30.18 0.12 -7.32
CA TYR A 279 30.22 -0.73 -6.13
C TYR A 279 31.50 -0.58 -5.30
N ALA A 280 32.50 0.16 -5.76
CA ALA A 280 33.80 0.29 -5.10
C ALA A 280 33.76 0.90 -3.68
N LYS A 281 32.64 1.55 -3.31
CA LYS A 281 32.41 2.15 -1.98
C LYS A 281 31.31 1.48 -1.17
N GLY A 282 30.59 0.51 -1.74
CA GLY A 282 29.41 -0.11 -1.15
C GLY A 282 28.38 -0.52 -2.19
N VAL A 283 27.22 -1.02 -1.76
CA VAL A 283 26.12 -1.41 -2.66
C VAL A 283 25.17 -0.21 -2.86
N PRO A 284 25.08 0.41 -4.05
CA PRO A 284 24.17 1.52 -4.29
C PRO A 284 22.72 1.09 -4.56
N ASP A 285 22.50 -0.15 -4.98
CA ASP A 285 21.16 -0.65 -5.33
C ASP A 285 20.35 -1.02 -4.07
N ALA A 286 19.22 -0.35 -3.85
CA ALA A 286 18.35 -0.62 -2.71
C ALA A 286 17.72 -2.01 -2.73
N GLY A 287 17.46 -2.60 -3.91
CA GLY A 287 16.94 -3.96 -4.03
C GLY A 287 17.96 -4.98 -3.55
N THR A 288 19.19 -4.89 -4.06
CA THR A 288 20.33 -5.71 -3.60
C THR A 288 20.59 -5.51 -2.12
N ALA A 289 20.55 -4.27 -1.61
CA ALA A 289 20.71 -4.01 -0.18
C ALA A 289 19.59 -4.65 0.65
N ALA A 290 18.33 -4.58 0.20
CA ALA A 290 17.20 -5.19 0.90
C ALA A 290 17.28 -6.72 0.92
N ASP A 291 17.61 -7.34 -0.21
CA ASP A 291 17.76 -8.79 -0.35
C ASP A 291 18.86 -9.35 0.59
N ASN A 292 19.91 -8.57 0.84
CA ASN A 292 21.02 -8.98 1.73
C ASN A 292 20.82 -8.62 3.21
N LEU A 293 19.93 -7.68 3.54
CA LEU A 293 19.80 -7.14 4.90
C LEU A 293 18.48 -7.50 5.57
N SER A 294 17.40 -7.58 4.80
CA SER A 294 16.05 -7.80 5.29
C SER A 294 15.20 -8.54 4.27
N VAL A 295 14.39 -7.82 3.50
CA VAL A 295 13.48 -8.37 2.50
C VAL A 295 13.22 -7.38 1.38
N GLN A 296 13.34 -7.85 0.14
CA GLN A 296 13.00 -7.10 -1.06
C GLN A 296 11.54 -7.39 -1.47
N PRO A 297 10.72 -6.39 -1.83
CA PRO A 297 9.41 -6.67 -2.43
C PRO A 297 9.55 -7.56 -3.67
N GLY A 298 8.57 -8.40 -3.94
CA GLY A 298 8.57 -9.28 -5.10
C GLY A 298 7.70 -10.53 -4.88
N PRO A 299 7.88 -11.56 -5.71
CA PRO A 299 7.27 -12.86 -5.46
C PRO A 299 7.88 -13.51 -4.21
N MET A 300 7.05 -13.89 -3.25
CA MET A 300 7.46 -14.58 -2.02
C MET A 300 6.98 -16.02 -2.07
N SER A 301 7.88 -16.98 -1.81
CA SER A 301 7.49 -18.38 -1.81
C SER A 301 6.56 -18.70 -0.65
N ALA A 302 5.78 -19.78 -0.79
CA ALA A 302 4.91 -20.24 0.29
C ALA A 302 5.71 -20.78 1.50
N GLU A 303 6.96 -21.20 1.29
CA GLU A 303 7.82 -21.74 2.35
C GLU A 303 8.42 -20.61 3.21
N GLU A 304 8.78 -19.48 2.58
CA GLU A 304 9.39 -18.31 3.22
C GLU A 304 8.35 -17.31 3.76
N THR A 305 7.05 -17.56 3.54
CA THR A 305 5.98 -16.67 3.99
C THR A 305 5.23 -17.25 5.19
N HIS A 306 5.14 -16.49 6.27
CA HIS A 306 4.41 -16.92 7.48
C HIS A 306 3.34 -15.92 7.93
N GLY A 307 2.20 -16.47 8.34
CA GLY A 307 1.08 -15.69 8.86
C GLY A 307 0.33 -14.93 7.76
N HIS A 308 -0.03 -13.69 8.07
CA HIS A 308 -0.82 -12.81 7.21
C HIS A 308 -0.40 -11.35 7.43
N GLY A 309 -0.91 -10.48 6.56
CA GLY A 309 -0.68 -9.05 6.66
C GLY A 309 -1.75 -8.32 7.46
N TRP A 310 -1.50 -7.05 7.77
CA TRP A 310 -2.30 -6.23 8.66
C TRP A 310 -2.54 -4.85 8.07
N LEU A 311 -3.79 -4.39 8.07
CA LEU A 311 -4.09 -2.98 7.90
C LEU A 311 -4.13 -2.28 9.25
N ALA A 312 -3.63 -1.05 9.29
CA ALA A 312 -3.68 -0.19 10.47
C ALA A 312 -3.86 1.27 10.05
N THR A 313 -4.21 2.13 11.01
CA THR A 313 -4.32 3.57 10.80
C THR A 313 -3.49 4.35 11.81
N THR A 314 -3.03 5.55 11.47
CA THR A 314 -2.17 6.37 12.34
C THR A 314 -2.95 7.24 13.33
N HIS A 315 -4.26 7.07 13.43
CA HIS A 315 -5.09 7.88 14.34
C HIS A 315 -6.26 7.06 14.93
N PRO A 316 -6.50 7.11 16.25
CA PRO A 316 -7.50 6.26 16.91
C PRO A 316 -8.95 6.60 16.51
N ASP A 317 -9.24 7.87 16.23
CA ASP A 317 -10.59 8.33 15.83
C ASP A 317 -10.93 7.99 14.36
N LEU A 318 -9.98 7.49 13.57
CA LEU A 318 -10.20 7.11 12.19
C LEU A 318 -9.82 5.64 11.94
N PRO A 319 -10.79 4.70 12.05
CA PRO A 319 -10.54 3.30 11.73
C PRO A 319 -10.42 3.08 10.21
N ASN A 320 -9.90 1.92 9.81
CA ASN A 320 -9.75 1.51 8.40
C ASN A 320 -11.05 1.64 7.61
N SER A 321 -12.20 1.43 8.25
CA SER A 321 -13.50 1.54 7.60
C SER A 321 -13.86 2.95 7.12
N GLY A 322 -13.20 3.99 7.65
CA GLY A 322 -13.40 5.37 7.24
C GLY A 322 -12.64 5.73 5.95
N PHE A 323 -11.58 4.98 5.61
CA PHE A 323 -10.83 5.20 4.38
C PHE A 323 -11.62 4.72 3.16
N LYS A 324 -11.54 5.49 2.08
CA LYS A 324 -12.20 5.20 0.80
C LYS A 324 -11.38 4.17 0.00
N GLY A 325 -12.08 3.43 -0.85
CA GLY A 325 -11.48 2.38 -1.66
C GLY A 325 -11.00 1.18 -0.84
N ALA A 326 -10.40 0.22 -1.54
CA ALA A 326 -9.95 -1.07 -1.02
C ALA A 326 -11.05 -1.82 -0.24
N LEU A 327 -11.92 -2.47 -1.01
CA LEU A 327 -12.90 -3.40 -0.44
C LEU A 327 -12.14 -4.61 0.15
N PRO A 328 -12.43 -5.07 1.38
CA PRO A 328 -11.76 -6.22 1.97
C PRO A 328 -12.18 -7.55 1.32
N ILE A 329 -11.75 -7.81 0.08
CA ILE A 329 -12.16 -8.99 -0.71
C ILE A 329 -10.98 -9.82 -1.21
#